data_AF-A0A1B6NTG0-F1
#
_entry.id   AF-A0A1B6NTG0-F1
#
_cell.length_a   1.000
_cell.length_b   1.000
_cell.length_c   1.000
_cell.angle_alpha   90.00
_cell.angle_beta   90.00
_cell.angle_gamma   90.00
#
_symmetry.space_group_name_H-M   'P 1'
#
loop_
_entity.id
_entity.type
_entity.pdbx_description
1 polymer ?
#
loop_
_entity_poly.entity_id
_entity_poly.type
_entity_poly.pdbx_seq_one_letter_code
_entity_poly.pdbx_strand_id
1 'polypeptide(L)' 'MFKEWNGDVLVGSLKFTHLRRIKVEDGKPAEQFEYVRDNHARIRDVEVGPEGAIYLLTDAPNGKVLKLTK' A
#
# COMPACT_ATOMS: atom_id res chain seq x y z
N MET A 1 7.84 6.97 9.49
CA MET A 1 7.28 7.35 8.16
C MET A 1 8.17 6.79 7.08
N PHE A 2 7.61 6.43 5.93
CA PHE A 2 8.27 5.62 4.90
C PHE A 2 9.02 6.49 3.88
N LYS A 3 10.02 7.26 4.33
CA LYS A 3 10.82 8.13 3.45
C LYS A 3 11.55 7.35 2.36
N GLU A 4 11.91 6.10 2.66
CA GLU A 4 12.54 5.16 1.75
C GLU A 4 11.65 4.71 0.57
N TRP A 5 10.36 5.07 0.55
CA TRP A 5 9.41 4.72 -0.52
C TRP A 5 9.05 5.92 -1.42
N ASN A 6 9.73 7.07 -1.25
CA ASN A 6 9.48 8.23 -2.10
C ASN A 6 9.82 7.93 -3.56
N GLY A 7 8.85 8.14 -4.46
CA GLY A 7 8.97 7.83 -5.89
C GLY A 7 8.53 6.41 -6.26
N ASP A 8 8.27 5.55 -5.27
CA ASP A 8 7.67 4.23 -5.51
C ASP A 8 6.17 4.35 -5.80
N VAL A 9 5.62 3.36 -6.51
CA VAL A 9 4.18 3.23 -6.71
C VAL A 9 3.60 2.27 -5.68
N LEU A 10 2.51 2.69 -5.04
CA LEU A 10 1.75 1.88 -4.10
C LEU A 10 0.42 1.46 -4.73
N VAL A 11 0.09 0.17 -4.66
CA VAL A 11 -1.11 -0.39 -5.28
C VAL A 11 -1.83 -1.32 -4.31
N GLY A 12 -3.12 -1.08 -4.09
CA GLY A 12 -4.00 -1.99 -3.37
C GLY A 12 -4.37 -3.22 -4.21
N SER A 13 -4.42 -4.40 -3.60
CA SER A 13 -4.84 -5.64 -4.26
C SER A 13 -6.11 -6.20 -3.62
N LEU A 14 -7.19 -6.22 -4.41
CA LEU A 14 -8.47 -6.79 -4.00
C LEU A 14 -8.40 -8.33 -3.95
N LYS A 15 -8.00 -8.99 -5.04
CA LYS A 15 -8.01 -10.47 -5.11
C LYS A 15 -6.92 -11.11 -4.26
N PHE A 16 -5.72 -10.52 -4.22
CA PHE A 16 -4.57 -11.11 -3.53
C PHE A 16 -4.35 -10.55 -2.13
N THR A 17 -5.22 -9.62 -1.69
CA THR A 17 -5.33 -9.13 -0.31
C THR A 17 -4.03 -8.61 0.28
N HIS A 18 -3.41 -7.64 -0.39
CA HIS A 18 -2.13 -7.07 0.02
C HIS A 18 -1.94 -5.64 -0.48
N LEU A 19 -0.97 -4.94 0.12
CA LEU A 19 -0.39 -3.71 -0.42
C LEU A 19 0.84 -4.07 -1.26
N ARG A 20 0.86 -3.69 -2.54
CA ARG A 20 2.02 -3.82 -3.42
C ARG A 20 2.80 -2.51 -3.39
N ARG A 21 4.13 -2.59 -3.24
CA ARG A 21 5.06 -1.50 -3.55
C ARG A 21 5.88 -1.88 -4.77
N ILE A 22 6.00 -0.96 -5.72
CA ILE A 22 6.79 -1.12 -6.93
C ILE A 22 7.85 -0.02 -6.92
N LYS A 23 9.12 -0.40 -6.87
CA LYS A 23 10.20 0.57 -7.09
C LYS A 23 10.16 1.06 -8.53
N VAL A 24 10.42 2.34 -8.73
CA VAL A 24 10.52 2.96 -10.05
C VAL A 24 11.96 3.40 -10.29
N GLU A 25 12.58 2.84 -11.33
CA GLU A 25 13.95 3.15 -11.76
C GLU A 25 13.89 3.61 -13.23
N ASP A 26 14.41 4.81 -13.52
CA ASP A 26 14.37 5.44 -14.86
C ASP A 26 12.97 5.46 -15.49
N GLY A 27 11.94 5.70 -14.67
CA GLY A 27 10.54 5.73 -15.10
C GLY A 27 9.95 4.34 -15.43
N LYS A 28 10.66 3.26 -15.10
CA LYS A 28 10.23 1.87 -15.35
C LYS A 28 10.01 1.12 -14.03
N PRO A 29 9.05 0.17 -14.00
CA PRO A 29 8.90 -0.73 -12.86
C PRO A 29 10.15 -1.60 -12.65
N ALA A 30 10.64 -1.65 -11.42
CA ALA A 30 11.76 -2.48 -10.99
C ALA A 30 11.28 -3.52 -9.96
N GLU A 31 12.00 -3.67 -8.85
CA GLU A 31 11.69 -4.61 -7.79
C GLU A 31 10.33 -4.35 -7.13
N GLN A 32 9.62 -5.42 -6.79
CA GLN A 32 8.27 -5.36 -6.22
C GLN A 32 8.18 -6.09 -4.89
N PHE A 33 7.43 -5.50 -3.96
CA PHE A 33 7.24 -6.01 -2.61
C PHE A 33 5.77 -6.11 -2.26
N GLU A 34 5.43 -7.03 -1.37
CA GLU A 34 4.07 -7.25 -0.90
C GLU A 34 4.05 -7.12 0.63
N TYR A 35 3.13 -6.31 1.14
CA TYR A 35 2.95 -6.05 2.56
C TYR A 35 1.53 -6.39 2.99
N VAL A 36 1.32 -6.48 4.30
CA VAL A 36 0.02 -6.70 4.96
C VAL A 36 -0.75 -7.95 4.53
N ARG A 37 -0.06 -8.95 3.95
CA ARG A 37 -0.67 -10.22 3.54
C ARG A 37 -1.40 -10.92 4.69
N ASP A 38 -0.84 -10.86 5.89
CA ASP A 38 -1.40 -11.54 7.08
C ASP A 38 -2.74 -10.94 7.55
N ASN A 39 -3.09 -9.74 7.09
CA ASN A 39 -4.38 -9.12 7.40
C ASN A 39 -5.54 -9.77 6.61
N HIS A 40 -5.25 -10.45 5.49
CA HIS A 40 -6.25 -11.07 4.61
C HIS A 40 -7.34 -10.10 4.10
N ALA A 41 -7.09 -8.79 4.19
CA ALA A 41 -8.03 -7.76 3.78
C ALA A 41 -7.86 -7.41 2.30
N ARG A 42 -8.98 -7.31 1.60
CA ARG A 42 -9.04 -6.76 0.23
C ARG A 42 -8.74 -5.27 0.31
N ILE A 43 -7.69 -4.80 -0.36
CA ILE A 43 -7.30 -3.38 -0.30
C ILE A 43 -7.91 -2.64 -1.49
N ARG A 44 -8.81 -1.69 -1.19
CA ARG A 44 -9.54 -0.86 -2.16
C ARG A 44 -8.72 0.34 -2.60
N ASP A 45 -8.18 1.06 -1.62
CA ASP A 45 -7.55 2.36 -1.85
C ASP A 45 -6.31 2.53 -0.99
N VAL A 46 -5.38 3.37 -1.47
CA VAL A 46 -4.09 3.63 -0.83
C VAL A 46 -3.76 5.11 -0.94
N GLU A 47 -3.62 5.76 0.20
CA GLU A 47 -3.31 7.20 0.28
C GLU A 47 -2.10 7.47 1.17
N VAL A 48 -1.26 8.43 0.77
CA VAL A 48 -0.12 8.87 1.57
C VAL A 48 -0.51 10.17 2.27
N GLY A 49 -0.62 10.13 3.60
CA GLY A 49 -0.91 11.31 4.39
C GLY A 49 0.24 12.32 4.40
N PRO A 50 -0.02 13.57 4.82
CA PRO A 50 0.96 14.68 4.72
C PRO A 50 2.26 14.41 5.49
N GLU A 51 2.19 13.65 6.58
CA GLU A 51 3.37 13.28 7.37
C GLU A 51 4.10 12.04 6.82
N GLY A 52 3.60 11.39 5.77
CA GLY A 52 4.17 10.17 5.18
C GLY A 52 3.66 8.85 5.79
N ALA A 53 2.49 8.86 6.41
CA ALA A 53 1.77 7.66 6.85
C ALA A 53 1.02 7.09 5.65
N ILE A 54 0.88 5.77 5.56
CA ILE A 54 0.12 5.14 4.49
C ILE A 54 -1.23 4.72 5.05
N TYR A 55 -2.30 5.19 4.43
CA TYR A 55 -3.67 4.85 4.76
C TYR A 55 -4.20 3.86 3.75
N LEU A 56 -4.81 2.77 4.22
CA LEU A 56 -5.43 1.74 3.39
C LEU A 56 -6.92 1.67 3.67
N LEU A 57 -7.74 1.67 2.62
CA LEU A 57 -9.17 1.37 2.73
C LEU A 57 -9.41 -0.11 2.43
N THR A 58 -10.14 -0.82 3.30
CA THR A 58 -10.51 -2.22 3.06
C THR A 58 -11.88 -2.36 2.40
N ASP A 59 -11.99 -3.29 1.45
CA ASP A 59 -13.20 -3.60 0.68
C ASP A 59 -14.00 -4.72 1.37
N ALA A 60 -14.84 -4.35 2.34
CA ALA A 60 -15.71 -5.26 3.08
C ALA A 60 -16.98 -4.54 3.57
N PRO A 61 -18.07 -5.27 3.89
CA PRO A 61 -19.28 -4.67 4.46
C PRO A 61 -19.04 -3.83 5.71
N ASN A 62 -18.09 -4.26 6.56
CA ASN A 62 -17.59 -3.47 7.69
C ASN A 62 -16.12 -3.08 7.42
N GLY A 63 -15.93 -2.31 6.34
CA GLY A 63 -14.63 -1.82 5.89
C GLY A 63 -13.93 -0.97 6.95
N LYS A 64 -12.60 -0.91 6.86
CA LYS A 64 -11.74 -0.22 7.81
C LYS A 64 -10.79 0.71 7.06
N VAL A 65 -10.43 1.81 7.73
CA VAL A 65 -9.25 2.59 7.39
C VAL A 65 -8.10 2.12 8.28
N LEU A 66 -7.07 1.55 7.66
CA LEU A 66 -5.86 1.14 8.35
C LEU A 66 -4.82 2.25 8.19
N LYS A 67 -4.11 2.57 9.27
CA LYS A 67 -2.97 3.49 9.24
C LYS A 67 -1.70 2.69 9.44
N LEU A 68 -0.81 2.71 8.45
CA LEU A 68 0.51 2.11 8.53
C LEU A 68 1.53 3.19 8.91
N THR A 69 2.30 2.88 9.94
CA THR A 69 3.46 3.66 10.40
C THR A 69 4.66 2.73 10.55
N LYS A 70 5.84 3.32 10.70
CA LYS A 70 7.08 2.59 11.00
C LYS A 70 7.29 2.55 12.51
#